data_AF-A0A151JP53-F1
#
_entry.id   AF-A0A151JP53-F1
#
_cell.length_a   1.000
_cell.length_b   1.000
_cell.length_c   1.000
_cell.angle_alpha   90.00
_cell.angle_beta   90.00
_cell.angle_gamma   90.00
#
_symmetry.space_group_name_H-M   'P 1'
#
loop_
_entity.id
_entity.type
_entity.pdbx_description
1 polymer ?
#
loop_
_entity_poly.entity_id
_entity_poly.type
_entity_poly.pdbx_seq_one_letter_code
_entity_poly.pdbx_strand_id
1 'polypeptide(L)'
;METLRNYVYNNGLCLNPDHYDAKKRKIEHVAAPEFDTDAVNKSYVERTLRDTRNEIEESCGAIRSDMRKVRRNVEEIQRLTKVRNNVEVSKSVSALSTKVSNEIQRGVTDLRQQLRNIATFETTGRDMIVRALRDTQKDISNDVEKVRNNVEEVSKSVSALSTKVSNEIQRDVTDLRQQMLNMVTKEMIQQTLEESFKTTGKDTFTLALQNIFDDIKMLHHGVSDMRKQYRRMCVTRTRFSP
;
A
#
# COMPACT_ATOMS: atom_id res chain seq x y z
N MET A 1 110.44 -82.58 64.15
CA MET A 1 109.75 -81.69 65.09
C MET A 1 110.03 -80.26 64.65
N GLU A 2 109.04 -79.54 64.12
CA GLU A 2 109.18 -78.13 63.77
C GLU A 2 109.09 -77.28 65.06
N THR A 3 110.04 -76.35 65.28
CA THR A 3 110.01 -75.46 66.47
C THR A 3 108.93 -74.40 66.34
N LEU A 4 108.33 -73.96 67.45
CA LEU A 4 107.28 -72.92 67.48
C LEU A 4 107.70 -71.63 66.75
N ARG A 5 108.99 -71.24 66.82
CA ARG A 5 109.54 -70.10 66.07
C ARG A 5 109.48 -70.30 64.56
N ASN A 6 109.82 -71.49 64.06
CA ASN A 6 109.72 -71.80 62.64
C ASN A 6 108.25 -71.85 62.20
N TYR A 7 107.36 -72.40 63.02
CA TYR A 7 105.93 -72.40 62.72
C TYR A 7 105.37 -70.98 62.55
N VAL A 8 105.68 -70.07 63.49
CA VAL A 8 105.23 -68.67 63.41
C VAL A 8 105.90 -67.92 62.26
N TYR A 9 107.20 -68.10 62.03
CA TYR A 9 107.91 -67.46 60.92
C TYR A 9 107.41 -67.92 59.55
N ASN A 10 107.08 -69.21 59.44
CA ASN A 10 106.61 -69.81 58.20
C ASN A 10 105.12 -69.59 57.96
N ASN A 11 104.29 -69.35 58.99
CA ASN A 11 102.83 -69.25 58.85
C ASN A 11 102.22 -67.89 59.24
N GLY A 12 102.98 -67.00 59.87
CA GLY A 12 102.55 -65.63 60.17
C GLY A 12 102.56 -64.73 58.94
N LEU A 13 101.71 -63.71 58.96
CA LEU A 13 101.79 -62.60 58.02
C LEU A 13 103.10 -61.85 58.24
N CYS A 14 103.78 -61.46 57.15
CA CYS A 14 104.93 -60.58 57.28
C CYS A 14 104.44 -59.16 57.45
N LEU A 15 104.86 -58.51 58.53
CA LEU A 15 104.57 -57.11 58.79
C LEU A 15 105.59 -56.25 58.04
N ASN A 16 105.13 -55.59 56.98
CA ASN A 16 105.81 -54.42 56.42
C ASN A 16 105.31 -53.18 57.18
N PRO A 17 106.03 -52.04 57.18
CA PRO A 17 105.70 -50.88 58.02
C PRO A 17 104.23 -50.45 57.97
N ASP A 18 103.55 -50.60 56.81
CA ASP A 18 102.19 -50.10 56.60
C ASP A 18 101.15 -51.20 56.24
N HIS A 19 101.55 -52.46 56.08
CA HIS A 19 100.62 -53.52 55.65
C HIS A 19 101.10 -54.93 55.99
N TYR A 20 100.15 -55.86 56.01
CA TYR A 20 100.42 -57.29 56.10
C TYR A 20 100.58 -57.91 54.71
N ASP A 21 101.66 -58.68 54.50
CA ASP A 21 101.88 -59.47 53.28
C ASP A 21 101.63 -60.96 53.55
N ALA A 22 100.65 -61.52 52.84
CA ALA A 22 100.34 -62.95 52.86
C ALA A 22 101.24 -63.79 51.94
N LYS A 23 102.24 -63.20 51.26
CA LYS A 23 103.19 -63.87 50.35
C LYS A 23 102.49 -64.69 49.26
N LYS A 24 101.41 -64.15 48.69
CA LYS A 24 100.54 -64.84 47.71
C LYS A 24 99.90 -66.14 48.23
N ARG A 25 99.87 -66.36 49.54
CA ARG A 25 99.14 -67.47 50.16
C ARG A 25 97.68 -67.10 50.33
N LYS A 26 96.84 -68.12 50.40
CA LYS A 26 95.43 -67.96 50.79
C LYS A 26 95.35 -67.67 52.29
N ILE A 27 94.50 -66.73 52.65
CA ILE A 27 94.06 -66.55 54.03
C ILE A 27 92.76 -67.35 54.16
N GLU A 28 92.80 -68.42 54.94
CA GLU A 28 91.68 -69.34 55.11
C GLU A 28 90.94 -69.06 56.41
N HIS A 29 89.69 -69.51 56.52
CA HIS A 29 88.84 -69.33 57.71
C HIS A 29 88.59 -67.87 58.12
N VAL A 30 88.62 -66.94 57.18
CA VAL A 30 88.20 -65.55 57.40
C VAL A 30 86.70 -65.51 57.72
N ALA A 31 86.35 -64.89 58.86
CA ALA A 31 84.97 -64.71 59.28
C ALA A 31 84.16 -63.90 58.25
N ALA A 32 82.83 -63.90 58.36
CA ALA A 32 82.01 -63.00 57.56
C ALA A 32 82.25 -61.56 58.01
N PRO A 33 82.34 -60.59 57.08
CA PRO A 33 82.50 -59.19 57.43
C PRO A 33 81.22 -58.67 58.12
N GLU A 34 81.39 -57.92 59.20
CA GLU A 34 80.33 -57.21 59.92
C GLU A 34 80.47 -55.70 59.73
N PHE A 35 81.71 -55.21 59.63
CA PHE A 35 82.04 -53.80 59.43
C PHE A 35 82.63 -53.55 58.03
N ASP A 36 82.58 -52.30 57.59
CA ASP A 36 83.12 -51.85 56.30
C ASP A 36 84.65 -51.99 56.18
N THR A 37 85.34 -52.09 57.31
CA THR A 37 86.79 -52.33 57.38
C THR A 37 87.19 -53.81 57.39
N ASP A 38 86.22 -54.72 57.45
CA ASP A 38 86.51 -56.16 57.54
C ASP A 38 86.95 -56.75 56.20
N ALA A 39 87.86 -57.72 56.26
CA ALA A 39 88.23 -58.49 55.08
C ALA A 39 87.06 -59.36 54.63
N VAL A 40 86.65 -59.22 53.37
CA VAL A 40 85.61 -60.05 52.78
C VAL A 40 86.13 -61.47 52.51
N ASN A 41 85.33 -62.47 52.87
CA ASN A 41 85.59 -63.85 52.48
C ASN A 41 84.89 -64.20 51.17
N LYS A 42 85.32 -65.30 50.55
CA LYS A 42 84.78 -65.78 49.27
C LYS A 42 83.26 -66.04 49.33
N SER A 43 82.77 -66.63 50.42
CA SER A 43 81.36 -66.98 50.56
C SER A 43 80.46 -65.74 50.58
N TYR A 44 80.91 -64.66 51.20
CA TYR A 44 80.20 -63.38 51.20
C TYR A 44 80.08 -62.83 49.78
N VAL A 45 81.19 -62.73 49.06
CA VAL A 45 81.22 -62.21 47.68
C VAL A 45 80.34 -63.04 46.73
N GLU A 46 80.44 -64.37 46.80
CA GLU A 46 79.64 -65.26 45.95
C GLU A 46 78.15 -65.19 46.25
N ARG A 47 77.77 -64.96 47.52
CA ARG A 47 76.37 -64.75 47.90
C ARG A 47 75.85 -63.43 47.33
N THR A 48 76.57 -62.33 47.54
CA THR A 48 76.18 -61.02 47.01
C THR A 48 76.04 -61.06 45.49
N LEU A 49 76.98 -61.68 44.78
CA LEU A 49 76.91 -61.83 43.31
C LEU A 49 75.69 -62.65 42.87
N ARG A 50 75.34 -63.71 43.62
CA ARG A 50 74.16 -64.52 43.35
C ARG A 50 72.87 -63.73 43.56
N ASP A 51 72.79 -62.96 44.63
CA ASP A 51 71.60 -62.17 44.97
C ASP A 51 71.39 -61.07 43.91
N THR A 52 72.43 -60.31 43.56
CA THR A 52 72.37 -59.33 42.47
C THR A 52 71.98 -59.96 41.13
N ARG A 53 72.49 -61.17 40.83
CA ARG A 53 72.11 -61.89 39.61
C ARG A 53 70.61 -62.21 39.60
N ASN A 54 70.05 -62.67 40.72
CA ASN A 54 68.63 -62.98 40.82
C ASN A 54 67.77 -61.72 40.60
N GLU A 55 68.14 -60.60 41.21
CA GLU A 55 67.46 -59.31 41.01
C GLU A 55 67.48 -58.86 39.54
N ILE A 56 68.63 -59.01 38.88
CA ILE A 56 68.75 -58.71 37.44
C ILE A 56 67.85 -59.63 36.61
N GLU A 57 67.83 -60.94 36.90
CA GLU A 57 67.01 -61.91 36.16
C GLU A 57 65.51 -61.60 36.32
N GLU A 58 65.06 -61.24 37.53
CA GLU A 58 63.68 -60.82 37.81
C GLU A 58 63.32 -59.53 37.04
N SER A 59 64.18 -58.50 37.10
CA SER A 59 63.99 -57.24 36.39
C SER A 59 63.95 -57.43 34.88
N CYS A 60 64.87 -58.23 34.31
CA CYS A 60 64.86 -58.60 32.90
C CYS A 60 63.59 -59.35 32.50
N GLY A 61 63.05 -60.21 33.38
CA GLY A 61 61.77 -60.89 33.18
C GLY A 61 60.60 -59.91 33.07
N ALA A 62 60.53 -58.93 33.99
CA ALA A 62 59.51 -57.89 34.00
C ALA A 62 59.58 -57.00 32.74
N ILE A 63 60.77 -56.49 32.41
CA ILE A 63 61.01 -55.66 31.20
C ILE A 63 60.58 -56.42 29.94
N ARG A 64 60.91 -57.70 29.83
CA ARG A 64 60.53 -58.52 28.68
C ARG A 64 59.01 -58.66 28.58
N SER A 65 58.31 -58.82 29.70
CA SER A 65 56.85 -58.88 29.74
C SER A 65 56.22 -57.58 29.25
N ASP A 66 56.72 -56.44 29.74
CA ASP A 66 56.21 -55.13 29.36
C ASP A 66 56.53 -54.78 27.91
N MET A 67 57.71 -55.13 27.40
CA MET A 67 58.06 -54.98 25.99
C MET A 67 57.09 -55.75 25.07
N ARG A 68 56.64 -56.94 25.50
CA ARG A 68 55.60 -57.69 24.76
C ARG A 68 54.23 -57.00 24.82
N LYS A 69 53.87 -56.32 25.92
CA LYS A 69 52.62 -55.53 26.00
C LYS A 69 52.70 -54.31 25.09
N VAL A 70 53.80 -53.56 25.16
CA VAL A 70 54.05 -52.39 24.31
C VAL A 70 53.98 -52.78 22.83
N ARG A 71 54.62 -53.88 22.44
CA ARG A 71 54.55 -54.38 21.06
C ARG A 71 53.11 -54.65 20.61
N ARG A 72 52.30 -55.34 21.42
CA ARG A 72 50.89 -55.59 21.10
C ARG A 72 50.09 -54.29 20.98
N ASN A 73 50.32 -53.34 21.87
CA ASN A 73 49.66 -52.03 21.81
C ASN A 73 50.07 -51.25 20.55
N VAL A 74 51.34 -51.29 20.14
CA VAL A 74 51.82 -50.67 18.90
C VAL A 74 51.15 -51.29 17.67
N GLU A 75 51.04 -52.62 17.61
CA GLU A 75 50.35 -53.33 16.53
C GLU A 75 48.85 -52.95 16.48
N GLU A 76 48.20 -52.80 17.62
CA GLU A 76 46.79 -52.37 17.69
C GLU A 76 46.61 -50.90 17.28
N ILE A 77 47.49 -50.00 17.74
CA ILE A 77 47.49 -48.59 17.31
C ILE A 77 47.67 -48.50 15.80
N GLN A 78 48.55 -49.33 15.21
CA GLN A 78 48.73 -49.37 13.75
C GLN A 78 47.48 -49.86 13.03
N ARG A 79 46.80 -50.91 13.52
CA ARG A 79 45.52 -51.37 12.97
C ARG A 79 44.45 -50.29 13.05
N LEU A 80 44.26 -49.67 14.21
CA LEU A 80 43.28 -48.61 14.43
C LEU A 80 43.57 -47.38 13.57
N THR A 81 44.85 -47.04 13.38
CA THR A 81 45.26 -45.91 12.52
C THR A 81 45.01 -46.20 11.04
N LYS A 82 45.24 -47.44 10.58
CA LYS A 82 44.97 -47.86 9.19
C LYS A 82 43.46 -47.91 8.88
N VAL A 83 42.62 -48.18 9.88
CA VAL A 83 41.15 -48.16 9.75
C VAL A 83 40.59 -46.73 9.81
N ARG A 84 41.32 -45.77 10.40
CA ARG A 84 40.94 -44.34 10.45
C ARG A 84 41.26 -43.62 9.13
N ASN A 85 40.70 -44.11 8.03
CA ASN A 85 40.67 -43.42 6.74
C ASN A 85 39.73 -42.20 6.82
N ASN A 86 40.21 -41.11 7.43
CA ASN A 86 39.62 -39.77 7.27
C ASN A 86 39.44 -39.40 5.77
N VAL A 87 40.18 -40.05 4.88
CA VAL A 87 40.08 -39.89 3.41
C VAL A 87 38.71 -40.34 2.86
N GLU A 88 38.10 -41.42 3.35
CA GLU A 88 36.81 -41.87 2.81
C GLU A 88 35.64 -41.00 3.28
N VAL A 89 35.63 -40.63 4.57
CA VAL A 89 34.66 -39.67 5.09
C VAL A 89 34.81 -38.31 4.39
N SER A 90 36.05 -37.84 4.17
CA SER A 90 36.31 -36.59 3.44
C SER A 90 35.82 -36.66 1.99
N LYS A 91 35.97 -37.79 1.29
CA LYS A 91 35.44 -37.97 -0.07
C LYS A 91 33.91 -37.94 -0.08
N SER A 92 33.26 -38.64 0.85
CA SER A 92 31.80 -38.64 0.97
C SER A 92 31.24 -37.26 1.32
N VAL A 93 31.91 -36.53 2.23
CA VAL A 93 31.54 -35.15 2.57
C VAL A 93 31.73 -34.21 1.38
N SER A 94 32.82 -34.35 0.62
CA SER A 94 33.05 -33.55 -0.59
C SER A 94 32.00 -33.83 -1.67
N ALA A 95 31.62 -35.10 -1.87
CA ALA A 95 30.58 -35.49 -2.82
C ALA A 95 29.21 -34.95 -2.40
N LEU A 96 28.87 -35.06 -1.11
CA LEU A 96 27.64 -34.51 -0.56
C LEU A 96 27.61 -32.98 -0.67
N SER A 97 28.72 -32.30 -0.35
CA SER A 97 28.86 -30.85 -0.49
C SER A 97 28.61 -30.40 -1.93
N THR A 98 29.17 -31.12 -2.91
CA THR A 98 28.95 -30.84 -4.34
C THR A 98 27.49 -31.03 -4.72
N LYS A 99 26.86 -32.13 -4.27
CA LYS A 99 25.45 -32.43 -4.56
C LYS A 99 24.52 -31.36 -3.98
N VAL A 100 24.71 -31.01 -2.71
CA VAL A 100 23.94 -29.95 -2.02
C VAL A 100 24.14 -28.61 -2.72
N SER A 101 25.37 -28.26 -3.10
CA SER A 101 25.67 -27.01 -3.81
C SER A 101 24.92 -26.93 -5.15
N ASN A 102 24.92 -28.02 -5.91
CA ASN A 102 24.20 -28.09 -7.19
C ASN A 102 22.69 -27.99 -7.02
N GLU A 103 22.11 -28.67 -6.02
CA GLU A 103 20.68 -28.61 -5.72
C GLU A 103 20.25 -27.19 -5.30
N ILE A 104 21.04 -26.54 -4.45
CA ILE A 104 20.81 -25.14 -4.04
C ILE A 104 20.90 -24.21 -5.27
N GLN A 105 21.93 -24.35 -6.11
CA GLN A 105 22.09 -23.52 -7.30
C GLN A 105 20.92 -23.68 -8.27
N ARG A 106 20.42 -24.90 -8.46
CA ARG A 106 19.24 -25.16 -9.27
C ARG A 106 18.00 -24.48 -8.68
N GLY A 107 17.75 -24.67 -7.38
CA GLY A 107 16.63 -24.03 -6.69
C GLY A 107 16.68 -22.49 -6.75
N VAL A 108 17.86 -21.89 -6.59
CA VAL A 108 18.06 -20.43 -6.73
C VAL A 108 17.79 -19.96 -8.15
N THR A 109 18.17 -20.74 -9.16
CA THR A 109 17.93 -20.41 -10.58
C THR A 109 16.44 -20.44 -10.91
N ASP A 110 15.73 -21.47 -10.45
CA ASP A 110 14.29 -21.62 -10.64
C ASP A 110 13.52 -20.48 -9.96
N LEU A 111 13.86 -20.16 -8.70
CA LEU A 111 13.26 -19.04 -7.97
C LEU A 111 13.51 -17.69 -8.66
N ARG A 112 14.74 -17.45 -9.15
CA ARG A 112 15.05 -16.25 -9.92
C ARG A 112 14.21 -16.14 -11.20
N GLN A 113 13.96 -17.27 -11.87
CA GLN A 113 13.10 -17.27 -13.06
C GLN A 113 11.64 -16.99 -12.71
N GLN A 114 11.12 -17.60 -11.64
CA GLN A 114 9.75 -17.33 -11.17
C GLN A 114 9.57 -15.85 -10.81
N LEU A 115 10.52 -15.26 -10.08
CA LEU A 115 10.50 -13.83 -9.75
C LEU A 115 10.50 -12.94 -10.99
N ARG A 116 11.30 -13.26 -12.01
CA ARG A 116 11.26 -12.53 -13.29
C ARG A 116 9.90 -12.62 -13.96
N ASN A 117 9.30 -13.81 -14.01
CA ASN A 117 7.99 -14.01 -14.63
C ASN A 117 6.90 -13.20 -13.90
N ILE A 118 6.92 -13.16 -12.57
CA ILE A 118 5.99 -12.35 -11.76
C ILE A 118 6.17 -10.87 -12.09
N ALA A 119 7.40 -10.36 -12.08
CA ALA A 119 7.67 -8.95 -12.40
C ALA A 119 7.22 -8.56 -13.82
N THR A 120 7.39 -9.46 -14.80
CA THR A 120 6.89 -9.22 -16.17
C THR A 120 5.37 -9.21 -16.25
N PHE A 121 4.68 -10.04 -15.46
CA PHE A 121 3.23 -10.04 -15.40
C PHE A 121 2.70 -8.77 -14.74
N GLU A 122 3.32 -8.32 -13.64
CA GLU A 122 2.94 -7.07 -12.98
C GLU A 122 3.09 -5.86 -13.91
N THR A 123 4.21 -5.76 -14.63
CA THR A 123 4.46 -4.65 -15.55
C THR A 123 3.56 -4.70 -16.79
N THR A 124 3.47 -5.85 -17.46
CA THR A 124 2.64 -6.00 -18.66
C THR A 124 1.15 -5.88 -18.34
N GLY A 125 0.70 -6.52 -17.26
CA GLY A 125 -0.67 -6.45 -16.76
C GLY A 125 -1.07 -5.01 -16.41
N ARG A 126 -0.20 -4.30 -15.68
CA ARG A 126 -0.39 -2.88 -15.36
C ARG A 126 -0.47 -2.03 -16.63
N ASP A 127 0.42 -2.24 -17.60
CA ASP A 127 0.41 -1.47 -18.85
C ASP A 127 -0.86 -1.69 -19.67
N MET A 128 -1.38 -2.92 -19.71
CA MET A 128 -2.66 -3.23 -20.37
C MET A 128 -3.83 -2.51 -19.70
N ILE A 129 -3.89 -2.55 -18.35
CA ILE A 129 -4.94 -1.86 -17.59
C ILE A 129 -4.84 -0.34 -17.79
N VAL A 130 -3.64 0.24 -17.69
CA VAL A 130 -3.42 1.68 -17.89
C VAL A 130 -3.82 2.12 -19.30
N ARG A 131 -3.51 1.30 -20.33
CA ARG A 131 -3.92 1.59 -21.70
C ARG A 131 -5.44 1.54 -21.86
N ALA A 132 -6.09 0.49 -21.37
CA ALA A 132 -7.54 0.36 -21.42
C ALA A 132 -8.25 1.52 -20.72
N LEU A 133 -7.79 1.91 -19.53
CA LEU A 133 -8.33 3.06 -18.80
C LEU A 133 -8.13 4.38 -19.56
N ARG A 134 -6.97 4.55 -20.22
CA ARG A 134 -6.69 5.74 -21.04
C ARG A 134 -7.63 5.81 -22.25
N ASP A 135 -7.90 4.69 -22.90
CA ASP A 135 -8.81 4.62 -24.04
C ASP A 135 -10.25 4.92 -23.60
N THR A 136 -10.73 4.30 -22.50
CA THR A 136 -12.04 4.62 -21.92
C THR A 136 -12.15 6.10 -21.52
N GLN A 137 -11.12 6.68 -20.91
CA GLN A 137 -11.09 8.10 -20.55
C GLN A 137 -11.21 8.99 -21.79
N LYS A 138 -10.54 8.63 -22.89
CA LYS A 138 -10.62 9.36 -24.16
C LYS A 138 -12.03 9.33 -24.75
N ASP A 139 -12.69 8.17 -24.72
CA ASP A 139 -14.06 8.03 -25.22
C ASP A 139 -15.05 8.86 -24.39
N ILE A 140 -14.95 8.78 -23.06
CA ILE A 140 -15.75 9.62 -22.14
C ILE A 140 -15.50 11.11 -22.42
N SER A 141 -14.24 11.51 -22.61
CA SER A 141 -13.90 12.91 -22.91
C SER A 141 -14.55 13.38 -24.21
N ASN A 142 -14.59 12.54 -25.24
CA ASN A 142 -15.23 12.88 -26.52
C ASN A 142 -16.74 13.02 -26.36
N ASP A 143 -17.38 12.13 -25.61
CA ASP A 143 -18.83 12.19 -25.41
C ASP A 143 -19.25 13.36 -24.53
N VAL A 144 -18.47 13.70 -23.49
CA VAL A 144 -18.67 14.91 -22.70
C VAL A 144 -18.59 16.17 -23.56
N GLU A 145 -17.65 16.24 -24.51
CA GLU A 145 -17.54 17.40 -25.40
C GLU A 145 -18.74 17.49 -26.37
N LYS A 146 -19.27 16.36 -26.86
CA LYS A 146 -20.52 16.35 -27.64
C LYS A 146 -21.71 16.86 -26.81
N VAL A 147 -21.86 16.38 -25.58
CA VAL A 147 -22.93 16.83 -24.67
C VAL A 147 -22.80 18.33 -24.41
N ARG A 148 -21.59 18.82 -24.16
CA ARG A 148 -21.31 20.24 -23.98
C ARG A 148 -21.77 21.09 -25.18
N ASN A 149 -21.42 20.67 -26.40
CA ASN A 149 -21.82 21.37 -27.62
C ASN A 149 -23.36 21.38 -27.79
N ASN A 150 -24.02 20.25 -27.53
CA ASN A 150 -25.48 20.16 -27.58
C ASN A 150 -26.14 21.08 -26.55
N VAL A 151 -25.62 21.14 -25.32
CA VAL A 151 -26.12 22.05 -24.28
C VAL A 151 -25.94 23.51 -24.69
N GLU A 152 -24.83 23.86 -25.35
CA GLU A 152 -24.60 25.20 -25.86
C GLU A 152 -25.61 25.58 -26.97
N GLU A 153 -25.91 24.68 -27.90
CA GLU A 153 -26.94 24.88 -28.93
C GLU A 153 -28.35 25.05 -28.34
N VAL A 154 -28.72 24.19 -27.39
CA VAL A 154 -30.00 24.29 -26.67
C VAL A 154 -30.08 25.63 -25.94
N SER A 155 -29.00 26.05 -25.25
CA SER A 155 -28.93 27.33 -24.55
C SER A 155 -29.15 28.53 -25.49
N LYS A 156 -28.53 28.52 -26.68
CA LYS A 156 -28.74 29.54 -27.72
C LYS A 156 -30.19 29.56 -28.21
N SER A 157 -30.76 28.39 -28.48
CA SER A 157 -32.13 28.24 -28.96
C SER A 157 -33.16 28.73 -27.94
N VAL A 158 -32.99 28.37 -26.66
CA VAL A 158 -33.85 28.84 -25.56
C VAL A 158 -33.75 30.35 -25.40
N SER A 159 -32.55 30.92 -25.49
CA SER A 159 -32.35 32.38 -25.40
C SER A 159 -33.04 33.12 -26.55
N ALA A 160 -32.94 32.60 -27.77
CA ALA A 160 -33.63 33.15 -28.94
C ALA A 160 -35.16 33.06 -28.79
N LEU A 161 -35.68 31.91 -28.34
CA LEU A 161 -37.11 31.72 -28.10
C LEU A 161 -37.63 32.65 -26.99
N SER A 162 -36.90 32.78 -25.89
CA SER A 162 -37.23 33.69 -24.79
C SER A 162 -37.36 35.14 -25.28
N THR A 163 -36.41 35.59 -26.11
CA THR A 163 -36.44 36.91 -26.73
C THR A 163 -37.67 37.08 -27.65
N LYS A 164 -37.96 36.08 -28.49
CA LYS A 164 -39.11 36.10 -29.41
C LYS A 164 -40.43 36.18 -28.67
N VAL A 165 -40.63 35.31 -27.67
CA VAL A 165 -41.86 35.28 -26.85
C VAL A 165 -42.02 36.60 -26.09
N SER A 166 -40.95 37.15 -25.54
CA SER A 166 -40.99 38.44 -24.85
C SER A 166 -41.45 39.57 -25.79
N ASN A 167 -40.87 39.64 -26.99
CA ASN A 167 -41.25 40.64 -28.00
C ASN A 167 -42.69 40.48 -28.47
N GLU A 168 -43.16 39.25 -28.69
CA GLU A 168 -44.53 38.95 -29.12
C GLU A 168 -45.55 39.34 -28.06
N ILE A 169 -45.32 38.98 -26.79
CA ILE A 169 -46.15 39.42 -25.66
C ILE A 169 -46.15 40.95 -25.55
N GLN A 170 -45.00 41.61 -25.66
CA GLN A 170 -44.93 43.07 -25.59
C GLN A 170 -45.75 43.73 -26.69
N ARG A 171 -45.69 43.20 -27.92
CA ARG A 171 -46.46 43.71 -29.05
C ARG A 171 -47.97 43.50 -28.84
N ASP A 172 -48.39 42.29 -28.49
CA ASP A 172 -49.81 41.97 -28.29
C ASP A 172 -50.41 42.78 -27.12
N VAL A 173 -49.65 43.00 -26.04
CA VAL A 173 -50.06 43.89 -24.94
C VAL A 173 -50.19 45.35 -25.41
N THR A 174 -49.30 45.80 -26.29
CA THR A 174 -49.35 47.16 -26.87
C THR A 174 -50.58 47.32 -27.76
N ASP A 175 -50.84 46.34 -28.62
CA ASP A 175 -52.01 46.33 -29.51
C ASP A 175 -53.31 46.32 -28.71
N LEU A 176 -53.41 45.48 -27.66
CA LEU A 176 -54.56 45.42 -26.78
C LEU A 176 -54.79 46.75 -26.05
N ARG A 177 -53.73 47.36 -25.51
CA ARG A 177 -53.80 48.69 -24.88
C ARG A 177 -54.35 49.72 -25.86
N GLN A 178 -53.89 49.71 -27.11
CA GLN A 178 -54.37 50.64 -28.12
C GLN A 178 -55.84 50.39 -28.49
N GLN A 179 -56.26 49.13 -28.63
CA GLN A 179 -57.66 48.78 -28.88
C GLN A 179 -58.57 49.27 -27.75
N MET A 180 -58.17 49.07 -26.49
CA MET A 180 -58.92 49.57 -25.34
C MET A 180 -59.04 51.10 -25.35
N LEU A 181 -57.95 51.83 -25.61
CA LEU A 181 -57.98 53.29 -25.71
C LEU A 181 -58.96 53.77 -26.79
N ASN A 182 -58.96 53.11 -27.96
CA ASN A 182 -59.87 53.45 -29.04
C ASN A 182 -61.35 53.18 -28.66
N MET A 183 -61.63 52.08 -27.96
CA MET A 183 -62.97 51.72 -27.50
C MET A 183 -63.51 52.73 -26.47
N VAL A 184 -62.71 53.04 -25.43
CA VAL A 184 -63.05 54.04 -24.41
C VAL A 184 -63.28 55.41 -25.05
N THR A 185 -62.45 55.81 -26.01
CA THR A 185 -62.62 57.08 -26.73
C THR A 185 -63.92 57.09 -27.52
N LYS A 186 -64.26 55.99 -28.20
CA LYS A 186 -65.51 55.87 -28.96
C LYS A 186 -66.74 55.93 -28.04
N GLU A 187 -66.72 55.22 -26.92
CA GLU A 187 -67.78 55.26 -25.91
C GLU A 187 -67.94 56.67 -25.33
N MET A 188 -66.83 57.33 -24.97
CA MET A 188 -66.85 58.72 -24.51
C MET A 188 -67.48 59.68 -25.53
N ILE A 189 -67.11 59.58 -26.80
CA ILE A 189 -67.68 60.42 -27.87
C ILE A 189 -69.17 60.13 -28.04
N GLN A 190 -69.56 58.85 -28.06
CA GLN A 190 -70.96 58.45 -28.20
C GLN A 190 -71.81 58.98 -27.05
N GLN A 191 -71.34 58.84 -25.81
CA GLN A 191 -72.01 59.36 -24.62
C GLN A 191 -72.12 60.89 -24.66
N THR A 192 -71.04 61.58 -25.03
CA THR A 192 -71.03 63.05 -25.16
C THR A 192 -72.04 63.53 -26.21
N LEU A 193 -72.11 62.86 -27.36
CA LEU A 193 -73.10 63.17 -28.40
C LEU A 193 -74.52 62.92 -27.90
N GLU A 194 -74.78 61.77 -27.26
CA GLU A 194 -76.11 61.42 -26.74
C GLU A 194 -76.60 62.44 -25.69
N GLU A 195 -75.73 62.85 -24.77
CA GLU A 195 -76.01 63.90 -23.78
C GLU A 195 -76.31 65.24 -24.46
N SER A 196 -75.55 65.62 -25.50
CA SER A 196 -75.78 66.85 -26.24
C SER A 196 -77.12 66.85 -27.01
N PHE A 197 -77.53 65.72 -27.59
CA PHE A 197 -78.83 65.59 -28.27
C PHE A 197 -80.01 65.62 -27.29
N LYS A 198 -79.91 64.91 -26.15
CA LYS A 198 -80.96 64.85 -25.12
C LYS A 198 -81.23 66.21 -24.47
N THR A 199 -80.19 67.01 -24.27
CA THR A 199 -80.28 68.33 -23.63
C THR A 199 -80.51 69.41 -24.70
N THR A 200 -79.48 69.70 -25.49
CA THR A 200 -79.45 70.85 -26.40
C THR A 200 -80.37 70.67 -27.59
N GLY A 201 -80.37 69.48 -28.21
CA GLY A 201 -81.21 69.18 -29.37
C GLY A 201 -82.71 69.22 -29.04
N LYS A 202 -83.09 68.63 -27.89
CA LYS A 202 -84.46 68.64 -27.39
C LYS A 202 -84.92 70.06 -27.08
N ASP A 203 -84.12 70.84 -26.35
CA ASP A 203 -84.46 72.23 -26.01
C ASP A 203 -84.65 73.09 -27.25
N THR A 204 -83.75 72.94 -28.24
CA THR A 204 -83.84 73.66 -29.51
C THR A 204 -85.08 73.28 -30.33
N PHE A 205 -85.41 71.98 -30.41
CA PHE A 205 -86.59 71.50 -31.13
C PHE A 205 -87.90 71.88 -30.42
N THR A 206 -87.94 71.79 -29.10
CA THR A 206 -89.07 72.26 -28.28
C THR A 206 -89.29 73.75 -28.47
N LEU A 207 -88.23 74.56 -28.47
CA LEU A 207 -88.31 75.98 -28.74
C LEU A 207 -88.85 76.27 -30.16
N ALA A 208 -88.37 75.53 -31.17
CA ALA A 208 -88.84 75.68 -32.55
C ALA A 208 -90.33 75.31 -32.72
N LEU A 209 -90.78 74.21 -32.12
CA LEU A 209 -92.20 73.81 -32.14
C LEU A 209 -93.08 74.79 -31.39
N GLN A 210 -92.60 75.33 -30.26
CA GLN A 210 -93.31 76.34 -29.50
C GLN A 210 -93.55 77.59 -30.36
N ASN A 211 -92.52 78.06 -31.06
CA ASN A 211 -92.64 79.19 -32.00
C ASN A 211 -93.68 78.92 -33.09
N ILE A 212 -93.68 77.74 -33.73
CA ILE A 212 -94.67 77.37 -34.75
C ILE A 212 -96.09 77.34 -34.17
N PHE A 213 -96.26 76.77 -32.97
CA PHE A 213 -97.56 76.69 -32.32
C PHE A 213 -98.12 78.08 -31.98
N ASP A 214 -97.24 78.98 -31.54
CA ASP A 214 -97.60 80.37 -31.28
C ASP A 214 -97.99 81.10 -32.57
N ASP A 215 -97.30 80.87 -33.70
CA ASP A 215 -97.69 81.37 -35.02
C ASP A 215 -99.07 80.85 -35.48
N ILE A 216 -99.34 79.56 -35.30
CA ILE A 216 -100.64 78.95 -35.62
C ILE A 216 -101.75 79.55 -34.76
N LYS A 217 -101.51 79.77 -33.46
CA LYS A 217 -102.46 80.44 -32.57
C LYS A 217 -102.78 81.86 -33.03
N MET A 218 -101.76 82.61 -33.45
CA MET A 218 -101.92 83.96 -34.01
C MET A 218 -102.76 83.95 -35.29
N LEU A 219 -102.48 83.00 -36.20
CA LEU A 219 -103.29 82.77 -37.40
C LEU A 219 -104.75 82.43 -37.06
N HIS A 220 -104.98 81.53 -36.11
CA HIS A 220 -106.34 81.13 -35.71
C HIS A 220 -107.12 82.29 -35.09
N HIS A 221 -106.46 83.16 -34.30
CA HIS A 221 -107.06 84.40 -33.81
C HIS A 221 -107.41 85.34 -34.96
N GLY A 222 -106.48 85.56 -35.90
CA GLY A 222 -106.74 86.38 -37.09
C GLY A 222 -107.91 85.87 -37.93
N VAL A 223 -108.01 84.56 -38.15
CA VAL A 223 -109.13 83.91 -38.86
C VAL A 223 -110.45 84.03 -38.08
N SER A 224 -110.39 83.89 -36.75
CA SER A 224 -111.57 84.05 -35.88
C SER A 224 -112.10 85.48 -35.89
N ASP A 225 -111.20 86.46 -35.88
CA ASP A 225 -111.55 87.88 -35.99
C ASP A 225 -112.10 88.22 -37.38
N MET A 226 -111.52 87.67 -38.44
CA MET A 226 -112.10 87.76 -39.79
C MET A 226 -113.50 87.14 -39.84
N ARG A 227 -113.73 85.96 -39.23
CA ARG A 227 -115.08 85.37 -39.12
C ARG A 227 -116.05 86.24 -38.34
N LYS A 228 -115.61 86.88 -37.25
CA LYS A 228 -116.43 87.83 -36.49
C LYS A 228 -116.75 89.08 -37.32
N GLN A 229 -115.78 89.62 -38.06
CA GLN A 229 -116.01 90.71 -39.01
C GLN A 229 -117.01 90.30 -40.10
N TYR A 230 -116.87 89.12 -40.68
CA TYR A 230 -117.77 88.62 -41.72
C TYR A 230 -119.19 88.38 -41.18
N ARG A 231 -119.33 87.83 -39.96
CA ARG A 231 -120.64 87.74 -39.29
C ARG A 231 -121.24 89.11 -39.00
N ARG A 232 -120.44 90.09 -38.57
CA ARG A 232 -120.91 91.47 -38.37
C ARG A 232 -121.40 92.08 -39.68
N MET A 233 -120.69 91.88 -40.80
CA MET A 233 -121.13 92.33 -42.13
C MET A 233 -122.44 91.68 -42.60
N CYS A 234 -122.61 90.37 -42.41
CA CYS A 234 -123.84 89.67 -42.82
C CYS A 234 -125.06 90.05 -41.97
N VAL A 235 -124.88 90.42 -40.69
CA VAL A 235 -125.97 90.86 -39.81
C VAL A 235 -126.39 92.31 -40.08
N THR A 236 -125.50 93.15 -40.64
CA THR A 236 -125.86 94.51 -41.09
C THR A 236 -126.43 94.60 -42.51
N ARG A 237 -126.53 93.49 -43.26
CA ARG A 237 -127.01 93.51 -44.66
C ARG A 237 -128.45 93.01 -44.87
N THR A 238 -129.23 92.85 -43.80
CA THR A 238 -130.68 92.49 -43.88
C THR A 238 -131.60 93.53 -43.25
N ARG A 239 -131.13 94.77 -43.04
CA ARG A 239 -132.00 95.93 -42.80
C ARG A 239 -131.55 97.07 -43.70
N PHE A 240 -132.51 97.72 -44.37
CA PHE A 240 -132.43 98.63 -45.53
C PHE A 240 -132.41 97.88 -46.88
N SER A 241 -133.56 97.43 -47.41
CA SER A 241 -134.63 98.19 -48.13
C SER A 241 -134.53 97.89 -49.63
N PRO A 242 -135.58 97.96 -50.47
CA PRO A 242 -137.04 97.92 -50.25
C PRO A 242 -137.73 96.65 -50.82
#